data_AF-A0ABC8UDL4-F1
#
_entry.id   AF-A0ABC8UDL4-F1
#
_cell.length_a   1.000
_cell.length_b   1.000
_cell.length_c   1.000
_cell.angle_alpha   90.00
_cell.angle_beta   90.00
_cell.angle_gamma   90.00
#
_symmetry.space_group_name_H-M   'P 1'
#
loop_
_entity.id
_entity.type
_entity.pdbx_description
1 polymer ?
#
loop_
_entity_poly.entity_id
_entity_poly.type
_entity_poly.pdbx_seq_one_letter_code
_entity_poly.pdbx_strand_id
1 'polypeptide(L)'
;MDDGSQLRQALNVLMLKILDNAKRTLSFVKFSDFDVKCLIKLTKVLQSTIYEVDLDRILQSIHLYLQELGMEEIRRRAGDDDKPLRRVKTVLHELVTLRGTAINGHLYMVPMDMEPQPIILAYIDLYLQQELAAIFKKIGDKQTCIIGLYELYRITQLYPKVDIFSQLQNASVAFRTYIRDGLAKMEKNAAAGRTSSSLPLSTLPRLP
;
A
#
# COMPACT_ATOMS: atom_id res chain seq x y z
N MET A 1 16.24 -22.17 -18.88
CA MET A 1 16.28 -20.70 -18.83
C MET A 1 16.08 -20.33 -17.38
N ASP A 2 16.97 -19.49 -16.83
CA ASP A 2 17.01 -19.20 -15.40
C ASP A 2 16.02 -18.07 -15.07
N ASP A 3 14.74 -18.42 -15.08
CA ASP A 3 13.58 -17.49 -15.01
C ASP A 3 13.45 -16.81 -13.63
N GLY A 4 14.25 -17.26 -12.66
CA GLY A 4 14.36 -16.67 -11.34
C GLY A 4 15.47 -15.63 -11.21
N SER A 5 16.44 -15.56 -12.13
CA SER A 5 17.64 -14.72 -11.99
C SER A 5 17.31 -13.23 -11.99
N GLN A 6 16.45 -12.75 -12.88
CA GLN A 6 16.14 -11.32 -13.00
C GLN A 6 15.27 -10.83 -11.84
N LEU A 7 14.28 -11.63 -11.40
CA LEU A 7 13.51 -11.34 -10.19
C LEU A 7 14.42 -11.37 -8.96
N ARG A 8 15.33 -12.35 -8.86
CA ARG A 8 16.36 -12.39 -7.82
C ARG A 8 17.26 -11.17 -7.89
N GLN A 9 17.60 -10.68 -9.07
CA GLN A 9 18.46 -9.51 -9.24
C GLN A 9 17.72 -8.22 -8.84
N ALA A 10 16.45 -8.06 -9.20
CA ALA A 10 15.62 -6.91 -8.80
C ALA A 10 15.34 -6.91 -7.28
N LEU A 11 15.00 -8.08 -6.72
CA LEU A 11 14.90 -8.26 -5.26
C LEU A 11 16.25 -8.05 -4.58
N ASN A 12 17.37 -8.50 -5.15
CA ASN A 12 18.71 -8.26 -4.63
C ASN A 12 19.09 -6.78 -4.70
N VAL A 13 18.63 -6.01 -5.70
CA VAL A 13 18.87 -4.55 -5.78
C VAL A 13 18.02 -3.81 -4.74
N LEU A 14 16.75 -4.20 -4.58
CA LEU A 14 15.90 -3.72 -3.49
C LEU A 14 16.54 -4.02 -2.13
N MET A 15 17.04 -5.25 -1.99
CA MET A 15 17.73 -5.75 -0.81
C MET A 15 19.05 -5.02 -0.54
N LEU A 16 19.87 -4.78 -1.57
CA LEU A 16 21.15 -4.06 -1.48
C LEU A 16 20.92 -2.59 -1.10
N LYS A 17 19.85 -1.95 -1.58
CA LYS A 17 19.47 -0.60 -1.16
C LYS A 17 18.94 -0.56 0.27
N ILE A 18 18.18 -1.57 0.70
CA ILE A 18 17.79 -1.75 2.11
C ILE A 18 19.03 -1.95 2.99
N LEU A 19 20.04 -2.69 2.51
CA LEU A 19 21.28 -2.97 3.21
C LEU A 19 22.25 -1.78 3.27
N ASP A 20 22.33 -0.97 2.21
CA ASP A 20 23.18 0.22 2.16
C ASP A 20 22.70 1.30 3.13
N ASN A 21 21.39 1.36 3.36
CA ASN A 21 20.75 2.17 4.39
C ASN A 21 20.92 1.56 5.80
N ALA A 22 20.84 0.23 5.91
CA ALA A 22 20.98 -0.52 7.17
C ALA A 22 22.44 -0.87 7.52
N LYS A 23 23.37 0.10 7.45
CA LYS A 23 24.76 -0.04 7.95
C LYS A 23 24.79 -0.34 9.46
N ARG A 24 24.42 -1.57 9.88
CA ARG A 24 24.69 -2.20 11.20
C ARG A 24 24.10 -3.60 11.46
N THR A 25 23.67 -4.42 10.49
CA THR A 25 23.34 -5.83 10.82
C THR A 25 23.80 -6.85 9.78
N LEU A 26 24.89 -7.53 10.12
CA LEU A 26 25.79 -8.34 9.28
C LEU A 26 25.31 -9.79 8.99
N SER A 27 24.02 -10.04 8.75
CA SER A 27 23.53 -11.44 8.56
C SER A 27 22.40 -11.60 7.54
N PHE A 28 22.50 -10.92 6.39
CA PHE A 28 21.45 -10.89 5.36
C PHE A 28 21.70 -11.81 4.14
N VAL A 29 22.67 -12.72 4.23
CA VAL A 29 23.24 -13.43 3.06
C VAL A 29 22.41 -14.64 2.58
N LYS A 30 21.29 -15.00 3.20
CA LYS A 30 20.44 -16.10 2.71
C LYS A 30 18.96 -15.78 2.78
N PHE A 31 18.47 -15.12 1.74
CA PHE A 31 17.03 -15.01 1.44
C PHE A 31 16.51 -16.08 0.49
N SER A 32 17.19 -17.23 0.50
CA SER A 32 16.65 -18.45 -0.08
C SER A 32 15.37 -18.89 0.66
N ASP A 33 15.20 -18.47 1.93
CA ASP A 33 14.08 -18.84 2.79
C ASP A 33 13.43 -17.59 3.42
N PHE A 34 12.60 -16.90 2.62
CA PHE A 34 11.81 -15.74 3.07
C PHE A 34 10.59 -16.22 3.89
N ASP A 35 10.78 -16.44 5.19
CA ASP A 35 9.69 -16.68 6.15
C ASP A 35 9.11 -15.37 6.70
N VAL A 36 7.87 -15.44 7.22
CA VAL A 36 7.02 -14.34 7.76
C VAL A 36 7.76 -13.33 8.65
N LYS A 37 8.79 -13.77 9.39
CA LYS A 37 9.63 -12.90 10.24
C LYS A 37 10.43 -11.86 9.46
N CYS A 38 10.73 -12.10 8.18
CA CYS A 38 11.46 -11.15 7.39
C CYS A 38 10.57 -10.09 6.72
N LEU A 39 9.31 -10.42 6.43
CA LEU A 39 8.32 -9.43 6.01
C LEU A 39 8.08 -8.39 7.09
N ILE A 40 7.97 -8.79 8.37
CA ILE A 40 7.78 -7.85 9.50
C ILE A 40 9.00 -6.93 9.72
N LYS A 41 10.20 -7.38 9.32
CA LYS A 41 11.40 -6.51 9.32
C LYS A 41 11.42 -5.59 8.11
N LEU A 42 10.93 -6.05 6.97
CA LEU A 42 10.81 -5.27 5.74
C LEU A 42 9.79 -4.14 5.91
N THR A 43 8.61 -4.40 6.50
CA THR A 43 7.60 -3.37 6.84
C THR A 43 8.18 -2.25 7.69
N LYS A 44 8.86 -2.59 8.79
CA LYS A 44 9.43 -1.59 9.71
C LYS A 44 10.53 -0.74 9.08
N VAL A 45 11.35 -1.34 8.21
CA VAL A 45 12.42 -0.61 7.52
C VAL A 45 11.84 0.25 6.39
N LEU A 46 10.89 -0.29 5.63
CA LEU A 46 10.21 0.39 4.53
C LEU A 46 9.45 1.62 5.03
N GLN A 47 8.77 1.56 6.18
CA GLN A 47 8.17 2.73 6.84
C GLN A 47 9.16 3.89 7.06
N SER A 48 10.44 3.59 7.35
CA SER A 48 11.48 4.60 7.58
C SER A 48 12.22 5.03 6.31
N THR A 49 12.25 4.19 5.27
CA THR A 49 13.03 4.44 4.04
C THR A 49 12.17 4.72 2.81
N ILE A 50 10.83 4.74 2.90
CA ILE A 50 9.95 4.87 1.72
C ILE A 50 10.14 6.17 0.91
N TYR A 51 10.79 7.18 1.50
CA TYR A 51 11.16 8.41 0.81
C TYR A 51 12.52 8.34 0.12
N GLU A 52 13.33 7.32 0.41
CA GLU A 52 14.67 7.09 -0.14
C GLU A 52 14.69 5.90 -1.12
N VAL A 53 13.60 5.14 -1.16
CA VAL A 53 13.43 4.00 -2.05
C VAL A 53 12.81 4.46 -3.37
N ASP A 54 13.46 4.06 -4.47
CA ASP A 54 12.98 4.31 -5.84
C ASP A 54 11.79 3.39 -6.15
N LEU A 55 10.60 3.85 -5.76
CA LEU A 55 9.34 3.14 -5.91
C LEU A 55 9.00 2.89 -7.38
N ASP A 56 9.41 3.79 -8.26
CA ASP A 56 9.10 3.73 -9.68
C ASP A 56 9.75 2.49 -10.32
N ARG A 57 11.03 2.25 -10.00
CA ARG A 57 11.74 1.03 -10.43
C ARG A 57 11.17 -0.24 -9.82
N ILE A 58 10.70 -0.19 -8.58
CA ILE A 58 10.11 -1.36 -7.92
C ILE A 58 8.78 -1.73 -8.57
N LEU A 59 7.90 -0.73 -8.76
CA LEU A 59 6.62 -0.92 -9.43
C LEU A 59 6.81 -1.38 -10.88
N GLN A 60 7.80 -0.85 -11.60
CA GLN A 60 8.17 -1.33 -12.92
C GLN A 60 8.64 -2.79 -12.90
N SER A 61 9.47 -3.19 -11.93
CA SER A 61 9.96 -4.56 -11.81
C SER A 61 8.81 -5.55 -11.52
N ILE A 62 7.89 -5.17 -10.63
CA ILE A 62 6.68 -5.96 -10.33
C ILE A 62 5.79 -6.05 -11.57
N HIS A 63 5.62 -4.95 -12.29
CA HIS A 63 4.86 -4.90 -13.53
C HIS A 63 5.41 -5.88 -14.57
N LEU A 64 6.71 -5.84 -14.85
CA LEU A 64 7.37 -6.73 -15.80
C LEU A 64 7.19 -8.21 -15.42
N TYR A 65 7.39 -8.54 -14.14
CA TYR A 65 7.19 -9.91 -13.64
C TYR A 65 5.75 -10.39 -13.84
N LEU A 66 4.75 -9.57 -13.49
CA LEU A 66 3.34 -9.94 -13.66
C LEU A 66 2.97 -10.08 -15.14
N GLN A 67 3.52 -9.22 -16.00
CA GLN A 67 3.28 -9.26 -17.43
C GLN A 67 3.92 -10.48 -18.09
N GLU A 68 5.13 -10.85 -17.69
CA GLU A 68 5.84 -12.04 -18.17
C GLU A 68 5.13 -13.34 -17.77
N LEU A 69 4.61 -13.41 -16.54
CA LEU A 69 3.77 -14.54 -16.12
C LEU A 69 2.50 -14.64 -16.98
N GLY A 70 1.84 -13.52 -17.23
CA GLY A 70 0.54 -13.48 -17.87
C GLY A 70 -0.62 -13.92 -16.97
N MET A 71 -1.84 -13.52 -17.34
CA MET A 71 -3.04 -13.73 -16.50
C MET A 71 -3.39 -15.20 -16.27
N GLU A 72 -3.16 -16.08 -17.25
CA GLU A 72 -3.48 -17.50 -17.14
C GLU A 72 -2.59 -18.19 -16.10
N GLU A 73 -1.29 -17.94 -16.15
CA GLU A 73 -0.32 -18.48 -15.21
C GLU A 73 -0.54 -17.93 -13.79
N ILE A 74 -0.85 -16.64 -13.67
CA ILE A 74 -1.21 -16.01 -12.39
C ILE A 74 -2.43 -16.69 -11.77
N ARG A 75 -3.45 -17.01 -12.57
CA ARG A 75 -4.65 -17.71 -12.11
C ARG A 75 -4.34 -19.13 -11.66
N ARG A 76 -3.56 -19.89 -12.45
CA ARG A 76 -3.15 -21.25 -12.09
C ARG A 76 -2.37 -21.26 -10.78
N ARG A 77 -1.33 -20.42 -10.68
CA ARG A 77 -0.46 -20.30 -9.49
C ARG A 77 -1.19 -19.79 -8.25
N ALA A 78 -2.23 -18.96 -8.42
CA ALA A 78 -3.05 -18.53 -7.30
C ALA A 78 -3.87 -19.68 -6.68
N GLY A 79 -4.26 -20.68 -7.47
CA GLY A 79 -4.91 -21.90 -6.99
C GLY A 79 -3.95 -22.84 -6.26
N ASP A 80 -2.68 -22.88 -6.67
CA ASP A 80 -1.66 -23.82 -6.19
C ASP A 80 -0.84 -23.33 -4.98
N ASP A 81 -1.27 -22.27 -4.29
CA ASP A 81 -0.54 -21.70 -3.13
C ASP A 81 0.88 -21.22 -3.49
N ASP A 82 1.13 -20.76 -4.73
CA ASP A 82 2.46 -20.43 -5.22
C ASP A 82 3.17 -19.37 -4.34
N LYS A 83 4.22 -19.81 -3.63
CA LYS A 83 4.96 -18.97 -2.68
C LYS A 83 5.61 -17.74 -3.34
N PRO A 84 6.25 -17.83 -4.53
CA PRO A 84 6.77 -16.67 -5.25
C PRO A 84 5.72 -15.60 -5.58
N LEU A 85 4.61 -15.99 -6.21
CA LEU A 85 3.53 -15.07 -6.58
C LEU A 85 2.89 -14.43 -5.34
N ARG A 86 2.70 -15.20 -4.26
CA ARG A 86 2.23 -14.67 -2.98
C ARG A 86 3.16 -13.59 -2.45
N ARG A 87 4.48 -13.81 -2.46
CA ARG A 87 5.45 -12.82 -1.97
C ARG A 87 5.40 -11.52 -2.77
N VAL A 88 5.33 -11.60 -4.09
CA VAL A 88 5.21 -10.41 -4.95
C VAL A 88 3.91 -9.65 -4.65
N LYS A 89 2.78 -10.36 -4.51
CA LYS A 89 1.50 -9.75 -4.11
C LYS A 89 1.56 -9.10 -2.74
N THR A 90 2.23 -9.72 -1.77
CA THR A 90 2.37 -9.16 -0.41
C THR A 90 3.21 -7.89 -0.42
N VAL A 91 4.34 -7.88 -1.13
CA VAL A 91 5.17 -6.66 -1.28
C VAL A 91 4.37 -5.54 -1.95
N LEU A 92 3.66 -5.85 -3.05
CA LEU A 92 2.84 -4.86 -3.74
C LEU A 92 1.72 -4.31 -2.83
N HIS A 93 1.02 -5.18 -2.11
CA HIS A 93 0.01 -4.77 -1.13
C HIS A 93 0.58 -3.84 -0.06
N GLU A 94 1.76 -4.15 0.46
CA GLU A 94 2.44 -3.36 1.48
C GLU A 94 2.87 -1.98 0.95
N LEU A 95 3.41 -1.92 -0.27
CA LEU A 95 3.74 -0.66 -0.94
C LEU A 95 2.50 0.22 -1.13
N VAL A 96 1.39 -0.38 -1.56
CA VAL A 96 0.11 0.31 -1.71
C VAL A 96 -0.44 0.74 -0.36
N THR A 97 -0.31 -0.07 0.70
CA THR A 97 -0.75 0.30 2.06
C THR A 97 0.05 1.47 2.61
N LEU A 98 1.37 1.48 2.40
CA LEU A 98 2.25 2.52 2.91
C LEU A 98 2.09 3.84 2.17
N ARG A 99 1.93 3.78 0.84
CA ARG A 99 1.71 4.98 0.02
C ARG A 99 0.25 5.41 -0.05
N GLY A 100 -0.71 4.52 0.11
CA GLY A 100 -2.08 4.77 -0.31
C GLY A 100 -2.13 5.21 -1.77
N THR A 101 -2.98 6.18 -2.09
CA THR A 101 -3.16 6.62 -3.48
C THR A 101 -1.99 7.46 -4.04
N ALA A 102 -0.96 7.82 -3.24
CA ALA A 102 0.32 8.38 -3.74
C ALA A 102 1.01 7.41 -4.69
N ILE A 103 0.74 6.10 -4.55
CA ILE A 103 1.36 5.08 -5.37
C ILE A 103 1.19 5.39 -6.86
N ASN A 104 0.09 6.06 -7.24
CA ASN A 104 -0.18 6.47 -8.62
C ASN A 104 0.85 7.48 -9.17
N GLY A 105 1.45 8.31 -8.32
CA GLY A 105 2.54 9.21 -8.72
C GLY A 105 3.83 8.50 -9.08
N HIS A 106 3.96 7.21 -8.72
CA HIS A 106 5.13 6.37 -8.98
C HIS A 106 4.95 5.44 -10.19
N LEU A 107 3.81 5.52 -10.88
CA LEU A 107 3.49 4.64 -12.01
C LEU A 107 4.03 5.12 -13.35
N TYR A 108 4.83 6.20 -13.42
CA TYR A 108 5.29 6.74 -14.72
C TYR A 108 6.15 5.76 -15.53
N MET A 109 6.78 4.76 -14.89
CA MET A 109 7.54 3.71 -15.55
C MET A 109 6.68 2.52 -16.01
N VAL A 110 5.40 2.52 -15.65
CA VAL A 110 4.41 1.52 -16.07
C VAL A 110 3.64 2.07 -17.27
N PRO A 111 3.61 1.36 -18.41
CA PRO A 111 2.93 1.83 -19.62
C PRO A 111 1.40 1.72 -19.47
N MET A 112 0.77 2.79 -19.01
CA MET A 112 -0.66 2.82 -18.66
C MET A 112 -1.62 2.78 -19.86
N ASP A 113 -1.18 3.26 -21.03
CA ASP A 113 -2.00 3.35 -22.24
C ASP A 113 -1.99 2.07 -23.10
N MET A 114 -1.52 0.95 -22.55
CA MET A 114 -1.44 -0.32 -23.25
C MET A 114 -2.77 -1.09 -23.23
N GLU A 115 -3.02 -1.86 -24.29
CA GLU A 115 -4.11 -2.82 -24.37
C GLU A 115 -3.54 -4.25 -24.57
N PRO A 116 -3.83 -5.20 -23.66
CA PRO A 116 -4.60 -5.05 -22.43
C PRO A 116 -3.89 -4.19 -21.38
N GLN A 117 -4.68 -3.59 -20.48
CA GLN A 117 -4.12 -2.77 -19.39
C GLN A 117 -3.13 -3.56 -18.52
N PRO A 118 -2.07 -2.91 -18.00
CA PRO A 118 -1.12 -3.55 -17.11
C PRO A 118 -1.77 -4.24 -15.90
N ILE A 119 -1.46 -5.52 -15.71
CA ILE A 119 -2.00 -6.36 -14.63
C ILE A 119 -1.79 -5.75 -13.24
N ILE A 120 -0.66 -5.05 -13.05
CA ILE A 120 -0.32 -4.37 -11.79
C ILE A 120 -1.38 -3.34 -11.38
N LEU A 121 -2.01 -2.64 -12.32
CA LEU A 121 -3.01 -1.60 -12.03
C LEU A 121 -4.24 -2.21 -11.37
N ALA A 122 -4.71 -3.36 -11.87
CA ALA A 122 -5.83 -4.08 -11.28
C ALA A 122 -5.55 -4.50 -9.81
N TYR A 123 -4.30 -4.87 -9.48
CA TYR A 123 -3.92 -5.16 -8.10
C TYR A 123 -3.85 -3.91 -7.23
N ILE A 124 -3.27 -2.82 -7.75
CA ILE A 124 -3.20 -1.54 -7.01
C ILE A 124 -4.60 -1.03 -6.70
N ASP A 125 -5.49 -0.99 -7.69
CA ASP A 125 -6.88 -0.56 -7.51
C ASP A 125 -7.61 -1.43 -6.50
N LEU A 126 -7.45 -2.76 -6.59
CA LEU A 126 -8.01 -3.70 -5.64
C LEU A 126 -7.53 -3.42 -4.21
N TYR A 127 -6.24 -3.18 -4.00
CA TYR A 127 -5.68 -2.93 -2.67
C TYR A 127 -6.12 -1.57 -2.11
N LEU A 128 -6.15 -0.52 -2.94
CA LEU A 128 -6.69 0.79 -2.54
C LEU A 128 -8.16 0.72 -2.16
N GLN A 129 -8.96 -0.05 -2.91
CA GLN A 129 -10.37 -0.31 -2.57
C GLN A 129 -10.52 -1.04 -1.24
N GLN A 130 -9.70 -2.06 -0.99
CA GLN A 130 -9.73 -2.81 0.28
C GLN A 130 -9.36 -1.92 1.48
N GLU A 131 -8.36 -1.05 1.32
CA GLU A 131 -7.96 -0.10 2.36
C GLU A 131 -9.10 0.87 2.71
N LEU A 132 -9.71 1.48 1.69
CA LEU A 132 -10.85 2.38 1.87
C LEU A 132 -12.06 1.67 2.48
N ALA A 133 -12.36 0.45 2.04
CA ALA A 133 -13.42 -0.36 2.62
C ALA A 133 -13.17 -0.68 4.11
N ALA A 134 -11.92 -0.97 4.49
CA ALA A 134 -11.55 -1.19 5.88
C ALA A 134 -11.75 0.07 6.74
N ILE A 135 -11.41 1.24 6.19
CA ILE A 135 -11.65 2.54 6.85
C ILE A 135 -13.15 2.79 7.02
N PHE A 136 -13.96 2.59 5.98
CA PHE A 136 -15.42 2.74 6.08
C PHE A 136 -16.02 1.78 7.10
N LYS A 137 -15.52 0.54 7.17
CA LYS A 137 -15.94 -0.41 8.20
C LYS A 137 -15.63 0.10 9.61
N LYS A 138 -14.44 0.69 9.84
CA LYS A 138 -14.09 1.34 11.13
C LYS A 138 -15.03 2.51 11.43
N ILE A 139 -15.39 3.32 10.43
CA ILE A 139 -16.33 4.44 10.60
C ILE A 139 -17.72 3.95 11.03
N GLY A 140 -18.17 2.82 10.50
CA GLY A 140 -19.46 2.21 10.84
C GLY A 140 -19.52 1.60 12.25
N ASP A 141 -18.38 1.41 12.92
CA ASP A 141 -18.30 0.82 14.24
C ASP A 141 -18.17 1.89 15.35
N LYS A 142 -18.98 1.78 16.41
CA LYS A 142 -19.09 2.82 17.45
C LYS A 142 -17.78 3.06 18.22
N GLN A 143 -16.90 2.07 18.32
CA GLN A 143 -15.65 2.19 19.07
C GLN A 143 -14.52 2.76 18.21
N THR A 144 -14.56 2.49 16.91
CA THR A 144 -13.49 2.87 15.98
C THR A 144 -13.87 4.02 15.04
N CYS A 145 -15.07 4.58 15.17
CA CYS A 145 -15.60 5.60 14.26
C CYS A 145 -14.73 6.84 14.11
N ILE A 146 -14.25 7.38 15.24
CA ILE A 146 -13.39 8.57 15.25
C ILE A 146 -12.03 8.27 14.61
N ILE A 147 -11.46 7.08 14.87
CA ILE A 147 -10.19 6.64 14.28
C ILE A 147 -10.33 6.54 12.76
N GLY A 148 -11.39 5.88 12.29
CA GLY A 148 -11.67 5.76 10.86
C GLY A 148 -11.86 7.12 10.17
N LEU A 149 -12.54 8.07 10.82
CA LEU A 149 -12.68 9.43 10.28
C LEU A 149 -11.33 10.16 10.17
N TYR A 150 -10.43 10.00 11.15
CA TYR A 150 -9.09 10.59 11.09
C TYR A 150 -8.24 9.97 9.97
N GLU A 151 -8.28 8.65 9.83
CA GLU A 151 -7.61 7.94 8.73
C GLU A 151 -8.13 8.44 7.37
N LEU A 152 -9.45 8.55 7.21
CA LEU A 152 -10.06 9.06 6.00
C LEU A 152 -9.69 10.53 5.73
N TYR A 153 -9.70 11.38 6.75
CA TYR A 153 -9.29 12.79 6.62
C TYR A 153 -7.83 12.91 6.17
N ARG A 154 -6.93 12.08 6.72
CA ARG A 154 -5.54 12.07 6.28
C ARG A 154 -5.41 11.72 4.79
N ILE A 155 -6.20 10.76 4.30
CA ILE A 155 -6.20 10.40 2.87
C ILE A 155 -6.70 11.58 2.02
N THR A 156 -7.76 12.29 2.42
CA THR A 156 -8.26 13.44 1.65
C THR A 156 -7.24 14.58 1.58
N GLN A 157 -6.44 14.77 2.64
CA GLN A 157 -5.36 15.77 2.65
C GLN A 157 -4.19 15.38 1.76
N LEU A 158 -3.76 14.12 1.81
CA LEU A 158 -2.63 13.65 1.00
C LEU A 158 -3.00 13.56 -0.49
N TYR A 159 -4.27 13.31 -0.80
CA TYR A 159 -4.74 12.95 -2.14
C TYR A 159 -6.00 13.70 -2.56
N PRO A 160 -5.96 15.04 -2.66
CA PRO A 160 -7.14 15.86 -2.90
C PRO A 160 -7.79 15.63 -4.27
N LYS A 161 -7.07 15.01 -5.22
CA LYS A 161 -7.58 14.69 -6.56
C LYS A 161 -8.34 13.36 -6.63
N VAL A 162 -8.25 12.51 -5.61
CA VAL A 162 -8.92 11.20 -5.61
C VAL A 162 -10.34 11.34 -5.09
N ASP A 163 -11.31 10.91 -5.88
CA ASP A 163 -12.71 10.87 -5.44
C ASP A 163 -12.98 9.64 -4.56
N ILE A 164 -12.72 9.79 -3.26
CA ILE A 164 -12.95 8.74 -2.25
C ILE A 164 -14.45 8.46 -2.05
N PHE A 165 -15.34 9.39 -2.41
CA PHE A 165 -16.78 9.22 -2.25
C PHE A 165 -17.42 8.38 -3.35
N SER A 166 -16.73 8.15 -4.47
CA SER A 166 -17.15 7.21 -5.51
C SER A 166 -17.46 5.81 -4.95
N GLN A 167 -16.72 5.37 -3.91
CA GLN A 167 -16.93 4.08 -3.27
C GLN A 167 -18.09 4.04 -2.26
N LEU A 168 -18.61 5.20 -1.87
CA LEU A 168 -19.73 5.33 -0.93
C LEU A 168 -21.10 5.44 -1.64
N GLN A 169 -21.15 5.31 -2.97
CA GLN A 169 -22.39 5.39 -3.74
C GLN A 169 -23.44 4.37 -3.29
N ASN A 170 -23.00 3.19 -2.86
CA ASN A 170 -23.89 2.13 -2.35
C ASN A 170 -24.16 2.23 -0.84
N ALA A 171 -23.51 3.14 -0.12
CA ALA A 171 -23.74 3.32 1.31
C ALA A 171 -25.03 4.13 1.58
N SER A 172 -25.54 4.06 2.81
CA SER A 172 -26.75 4.81 3.18
C SER A 172 -26.51 6.32 3.13
N VAL A 173 -27.57 7.09 2.83
CA VAL A 173 -27.51 8.57 2.86
C VAL A 173 -27.04 9.06 4.22
N ALA A 174 -27.54 8.48 5.31
CA ALA A 174 -27.12 8.83 6.67
C ALA A 174 -25.62 8.61 6.90
N PHE A 175 -25.08 7.48 6.42
CA PHE A 175 -23.66 7.18 6.56
C PHE A 175 -22.79 8.13 5.73
N ARG A 176 -23.20 8.45 4.50
CA ARG A 176 -22.52 9.44 3.65
C ARG A 176 -22.50 10.83 4.28
N THR A 177 -23.64 11.27 4.81
CA THR A 177 -23.75 12.56 5.50
C THR A 177 -22.87 12.59 6.74
N TYR A 178 -22.87 11.52 7.53
CA TYR A 178 -22.01 11.40 8.71
C TYR A 178 -20.52 11.54 8.35
N ILE A 179 -20.06 10.85 7.30
CA ILE A 179 -18.68 10.95 6.83
C ILE A 179 -18.36 12.39 6.41
N ARG A 180 -19.23 13.01 5.60
CA ARG A 180 -19.04 14.38 5.11
C ARG A 180 -18.95 15.39 6.26
N ASP A 181 -19.89 15.33 7.19
CA ASP A 181 -19.95 16.23 8.34
C ASP A 181 -18.75 15.99 9.29
N GLY A 182 -18.35 14.74 9.47
CA GLY A 182 -17.18 14.35 10.25
C GLY A 182 -15.89 14.94 9.68
N LEU A 183 -15.68 14.82 8.37
CA LEU A 183 -14.52 15.39 7.67
C LEU A 183 -14.52 16.93 7.73
N ALA A 184 -15.66 17.58 7.49
CA ALA A 184 -15.79 19.04 7.60
C ALA A 184 -15.50 19.54 9.02
N LYS A 185 -15.88 18.77 10.05
CA LYS A 185 -15.55 19.08 11.44
C LYS A 185 -14.05 18.95 11.71
N MET A 186 -13.40 17.92 11.16
CA MET A 186 -11.94 17.75 11.29
C MET A 186 -11.17 18.88 10.62
N GLU A 187 -11.59 19.31 9.44
CA GLU A 187 -11.00 20.46 8.74
C GLU A 187 -11.13 21.76 9.54
N LYS A 188 -12.31 22.05 10.11
CA LYS A 188 -12.51 23.20 11.00
C LYS A 188 -11.61 23.14 12.25
N ASN A 189 -11.44 21.95 12.84
CA ASN A 189 -10.58 21.77 14.01
C ASN A 189 -9.09 21.96 13.66
N ALA A 190 -8.66 21.48 12.50
CA ALA A 190 -7.29 21.66 12.00
C ALA A 190 -7.00 23.14 11.70
N ALA A 191 -7.92 23.84 11.01
CA ALA A 191 -7.80 25.26 10.69
C ALA A 191 -7.79 26.15 11.95
N ALA A 192 -8.48 25.74 13.01
CA ALA A 192 -8.50 26.44 14.29
C ALA A 192 -7.24 26.21 15.16
N GLY A 193 -6.24 25.46 14.68
CA GLY A 193 -5.05 25.09 15.45
C GLY A 193 -5.35 24.17 16.64
N ARG A 194 -6.58 23.66 16.75
CA ARG A 194 -7.02 22.73 17.80
C ARG A 194 -6.82 21.31 17.32
N THR A 195 -5.57 20.90 17.10
CA THR A 195 -5.28 19.47 17.08
C THR A 195 -5.47 18.99 18.52
N SER A 196 -6.58 18.30 18.80
CA SER A 196 -6.84 17.72 20.11
C SER A 196 -5.69 16.79 20.47
N SER A 197 -4.84 17.25 21.38
CA SER A 197 -3.78 16.53 22.07
C SER A 197 -4.34 15.48 23.04
N SER A 198 -5.39 14.75 22.64
CA SER A 198 -6.06 13.72 23.45
C SER A 198 -5.87 12.30 22.91
N LEU A 199 -5.16 12.13 21.80
CA LEU A 199 -4.54 10.87 21.45
C LEU A 199 -3.04 11.13 21.35
N PRO A 200 -2.22 10.58 22.27
CA PRO A 200 -0.78 10.62 22.12
C PRO A 200 -0.44 10.17 20.70
N LEU A 201 0.35 10.97 19.99
CA LEU A 201 0.93 10.61 18.69
C LEU A 201 1.74 9.29 18.79
N SER A 202 2.02 8.83 20.02
CA SER A 202 2.66 7.58 20.40
C SER A 202 1.72 6.37 20.62
N THR A 203 0.39 6.54 20.61
CA THR A 203 -0.60 5.45 20.87
C THR A 203 -1.50 5.09 19.71
N LEU A 204 -1.49 5.85 18.62
CA LEU A 204 -2.03 5.33 17.36
C LEU A 204 -1.11 4.18 16.92
N PRO A 205 -1.62 3.00 16.54
CA PRO A 205 -0.79 2.05 15.82
C PRO A 205 -0.24 2.83 14.63
N ARG A 206 1.09 2.98 14.59
CA ARG A 206 1.76 3.49 13.39
C ARG A 206 1.19 2.63 12.27
N LEU A 207 0.41 3.25 11.38
CA LEU A 207 -0.09 2.60 10.18
C LEU A 207 1.09 1.80 9.61
N PRO A 208 0.98 0.46 9.51
CA PRO A 208 2.10 -0.41 9.20
C PRO A 208 2.80 -0.02 7.90
#